data_AF-I3ZDA1-F1
#
_entry.id   AF-I3ZDA1-F1
#
_cell.length_a   1.000
_cell.length_b   1.000
_cell.length_c   1.000
_cell.angle_alpha   90.00
_cell.angle_beta   90.00
_cell.angle_gamma   90.00
#
_symmetry.space_group_name_H-M   'P 1'
#
loop_
_entity.id
_entity.type
_entity.pdbx_description
1 polymer ?
#
loop_
_entity_poly.entity_id
_entity_poly.type
_entity_poly.pdbx_seq_one_letter_code
_entity_poly.pdbx_strand_id
1 'polypeptide(L)'
;MADKFQHEPAQPQIRLQGFTHSQHAVLLPRLTRAIDVAGGWVLRRRVLSATAVELSIELQFPALPEIYGALLGCGLQLTRDSHHALSERCNCSLHMRPRRGTSSYLLIRLEVHFRPEPIQPLDPTRP
;
A
#
# COMPACT_ATOMS: atom_id res chain seq x y z
N MET A 1 -29.33 -11.80 31.83
CA MET A 1 -28.19 -12.49 31.19
C MET A 1 -28.24 -12.14 29.71
N ALA A 2 -27.54 -11.09 29.29
CA ALA A 2 -27.59 -10.60 27.91
C ALA A 2 -26.19 -10.18 27.44
N ASP A 3 -25.93 -10.49 26.17
CA ASP A 3 -24.89 -9.96 25.29
C ASP A 3 -23.41 -10.16 25.65
N LYS A 4 -22.88 -11.33 25.28
CA LYS A 4 -21.48 -11.42 24.84
C LYS A 4 -21.39 -10.81 23.45
N PHE A 5 -21.15 -9.50 23.38
CA PHE A 5 -20.65 -8.84 22.18
C PHE A 5 -19.43 -9.60 21.67
N GLN A 6 -19.58 -10.25 20.52
CA GLN A 6 -18.48 -10.71 19.70
C GLN A 6 -17.69 -9.46 19.30
N HIS A 7 -16.65 -9.14 20.08
CA HIS A 7 -15.63 -8.21 19.64
C HIS A 7 -14.79 -8.95 18.60
N GLU A 8 -15.25 -8.92 17.35
CA GLU A 8 -14.43 -9.33 16.21
C GLU A 8 -13.16 -8.47 16.29
N PRO A 9 -11.96 -9.06 16.49
CA PRO A 9 -10.77 -8.26 16.68
C PRO A 9 -10.59 -7.41 15.42
N ALA A 10 -10.67 -6.08 15.57
CA ALA A 10 -10.43 -5.16 14.49
C ALA A 10 -9.08 -5.53 13.86
N GLN A 11 -9.10 -6.05 12.63
CA GLN A 11 -7.88 -6.44 11.95
C GLN A 11 -6.92 -5.25 11.95
N PRO A 12 -5.64 -5.45 12.30
CA PRO A 12 -4.70 -4.34 12.31
C PRO A 12 -4.67 -3.73 10.91
N GLN A 13 -4.85 -2.42 10.85
CA GLN A 13 -4.97 -1.71 9.59
C GLN A 13 -4.00 -0.53 9.55
N ILE A 14 -3.41 -0.28 8.38
CA ILE A 14 -2.72 0.97 8.07
C ILE A 14 -3.41 1.69 6.92
N ARG A 15 -3.39 3.02 6.96
CA ARG A 15 -3.87 3.89 5.90
C ARG A 15 -2.67 4.57 5.27
N LEU A 16 -2.58 4.50 3.96
CA LEU A 16 -1.49 5.04 3.18
C LEU A 16 -2.06 5.94 2.10
N GLN A 17 -1.28 6.95 1.76
CA GLN A 17 -1.53 7.87 0.67
C GLN A 17 -0.29 7.95 -0.19
N GLY A 18 -0.50 7.92 -1.50
CA GLY A 18 0.54 8.12 -2.47
C GLY A 18 0.03 8.77 -3.73
N PHE A 19 0.94 9.13 -4.60
CA PHE A 19 0.65 9.69 -5.90
C PHE A 19 1.57 9.11 -6.97
N THR A 20 1.16 9.25 -8.21
CA THR A 20 1.92 8.77 -9.36
C THR A 20 1.68 9.67 -10.56
N HIS A 21 2.64 9.69 -11.48
CA HIS A 21 2.51 10.31 -12.80
C HIS A 21 2.15 9.27 -13.89
N SER A 22 2.12 7.98 -13.53
CA SER A 22 1.70 6.92 -14.45
C SER A 22 0.21 7.00 -14.74
N GLN A 23 -0.19 6.57 -15.95
CA GLN A 23 -1.60 6.44 -16.29
C GLN A 23 -2.25 5.28 -15.52
N HIS A 24 -3.55 5.42 -15.24
CA HIS A 24 -4.35 4.44 -14.52
C HIS A 24 -4.32 3.03 -15.15
N ALA A 25 -4.38 2.95 -16.49
CA ALA A 25 -4.32 1.69 -17.24
C ALA A 25 -2.97 0.98 -17.13
N VAL A 26 -1.90 1.71 -16.82
CA VAL A 26 -0.54 1.17 -16.67
C VAL A 26 -0.27 0.81 -15.21
N LEU A 27 -0.58 1.73 -14.29
CA LEU A 27 -0.23 1.55 -12.88
C LEU A 27 -0.95 0.35 -12.27
N LEU A 28 -2.27 0.23 -12.47
CA LEU A 28 -3.05 -0.67 -11.65
C LEU A 28 -2.81 -2.16 -11.94
N PRO A 29 -2.70 -2.61 -13.21
CA PRO A 29 -2.25 -3.97 -13.48
C PRO A 29 -0.85 -4.25 -12.93
N ARG A 30 0.07 -3.28 -13.06
CA ARG A 30 1.44 -3.40 -12.53
C ARG A 30 1.44 -3.54 -11.00
N LEU A 31 0.67 -2.69 -10.33
CA LEU A 31 0.56 -2.65 -8.88
C LEU A 31 -0.10 -3.91 -8.33
N THR A 32 -1.20 -4.36 -8.94
CA THR A 32 -1.87 -5.62 -8.56
C THR A 32 -0.90 -6.80 -8.69
N ARG A 33 -0.16 -6.91 -9.80
CA ARG A 33 0.82 -7.98 -9.98
C ARG A 33 1.97 -7.90 -8.98
N ALA A 34 2.49 -6.70 -8.71
CA ALA A 34 3.59 -6.53 -7.77
C ALA A 34 3.17 -6.86 -6.33
N ILE A 35 1.94 -6.51 -5.95
CA ILE A 35 1.34 -6.87 -4.66
C ILE A 35 1.22 -8.40 -4.52
N ASP A 36 0.71 -9.08 -5.55
CA ASP A 36 0.56 -10.54 -5.58
C ASP A 36 1.91 -11.25 -5.41
N VAL A 37 2.92 -10.84 -6.19
CA VAL A 37 4.29 -11.37 -6.09
C VAL A 37 4.93 -11.10 -4.73
N ALA A 38 4.60 -9.97 -4.10
CA ALA A 38 5.08 -9.61 -2.77
C ALA A 38 4.36 -10.35 -1.62
N GLY A 39 3.38 -11.22 -1.91
CA GLY A 39 2.63 -11.98 -0.90
C GLY A 39 1.44 -11.23 -0.30
N GLY A 40 0.97 -10.18 -0.99
CA GLY A 40 -0.26 -9.45 -0.69
C GLY A 40 -1.37 -9.75 -1.70
N TRP A 41 -2.58 -9.33 -1.39
CA TRP A 41 -3.77 -9.64 -2.17
C TRP A 41 -4.71 -8.44 -2.17
N VAL A 42 -5.08 -7.97 -3.36
CA VAL A 42 -6.00 -6.83 -3.51
C VAL A 42 -7.42 -7.33 -3.31
N LEU A 43 -7.99 -7.03 -2.14
CA LEU A 43 -9.36 -7.41 -1.79
C LEU A 43 -10.39 -6.56 -2.53
N ARG A 44 -10.12 -5.26 -2.64
CA ARG A 44 -11.06 -4.31 -3.23
C ARG A 44 -10.33 -3.17 -3.90
N ARG A 45 -10.88 -2.73 -5.01
CA ARG A 45 -10.54 -1.46 -5.65
C ARG A 45 -11.78 -0.59 -5.71
N ARG A 46 -11.64 0.67 -5.31
CA ARG A 46 -12.72 1.66 -5.30
C ARG A 46 -12.23 2.93 -5.99
N VAL A 47 -12.92 3.35 -7.05
CA VAL A 47 -12.68 4.66 -7.66
C VAL A 47 -13.24 5.72 -6.72
N LEU A 48 -12.41 6.69 -6.33
CA LEU A 48 -12.82 7.80 -5.46
C LEU A 48 -13.21 9.02 -6.28
N SER A 49 -12.46 9.28 -7.35
CA SER A 49 -12.69 10.38 -8.30
C SER A 49 -12.04 10.03 -9.65
N ALA A 50 -12.13 10.94 -10.62
CA ALA A 50 -11.43 10.79 -11.90
C ALA A 50 -9.90 10.68 -11.77
N THR A 51 -9.33 11.18 -10.67
CA THR A 51 -7.88 11.23 -10.42
C THR A 51 -7.46 10.47 -9.16
N ALA A 52 -8.35 9.69 -8.55
CA ALA A 52 -8.02 8.97 -7.33
C ALA A 52 -8.69 7.60 -7.23
N VAL A 53 -7.92 6.62 -6.75
CA VAL A 53 -8.43 5.29 -6.42
C VAL A 53 -7.97 4.85 -5.05
N GLU A 54 -8.76 4.02 -4.40
CA GLU A 54 -8.41 3.31 -3.19
C GLU A 54 -8.25 1.81 -3.48
N LEU A 55 -7.20 1.22 -2.95
CA LEU A 55 -6.96 -0.21 -2.91
C LEU A 55 -6.99 -0.69 -1.46
N SER A 56 -7.78 -1.73 -1.19
CA SER A 56 -7.69 -2.52 0.03
C SER A 56 -6.83 -3.73 -0.25
N ILE A 57 -5.73 -3.87 0.47
CA ILE A 57 -4.73 -4.93 0.29
C ILE A 57 -4.62 -5.68 1.61
N GLU A 58 -4.82 -6.98 1.58
CA GLU A 58 -4.49 -7.85 2.70
C GLU A 58 -3.12 -8.48 2.46
N LEU A 59 -2.39 -8.77 3.52
CA LEU A 59 -1.10 -9.45 3.46
C LEU A 59 -0.81 -10.11 4.82
N GLN A 60 0.11 -11.06 4.83
CA GLN A 60 0.70 -11.52 6.08
C GLN A 60 1.77 -10.54 6.54
N PHE A 61 1.89 -10.31 7.85
CA PHE A 61 2.84 -9.33 8.41
C PHE A 61 4.30 -9.49 7.95
N PRO A 62 4.84 -10.71 7.74
CA PRO A 62 6.19 -10.89 7.20
C PRO A 62 6.40 -10.34 5.79
N ALA A 63 5.35 -10.23 4.97
CA ALA A 63 5.41 -9.74 3.59
C ALA A 63 5.44 -8.19 3.49
N LEU A 64 5.35 -7.49 4.63
CA LEU A 64 5.22 -6.04 4.65
C LEU A 64 6.42 -5.29 4.01
N PRO A 65 7.69 -5.69 4.24
CA PRO A 65 8.83 -5.08 3.57
C PRO A 65 8.79 -5.23 2.04
N GLU A 66 8.40 -6.40 1.55
CA GLU A 66 8.26 -6.70 0.12
C GLU A 66 7.13 -5.87 -0.49
N ILE A 67 6.00 -5.75 0.21
CA ILE A 67 4.89 -4.89 -0.20
C ILE A 67 5.35 -3.44 -0.28
N TYR A 68 6.06 -2.94 0.73
CA TYR A 68 6.58 -1.58 0.70
C TYR A 68 7.48 -1.34 -0.51
N GLY A 69 8.43 -2.24 -0.77
CA GLY A 69 9.29 -2.18 -1.96
C GLY A 69 8.49 -2.24 -3.27
N ALA A 70 7.49 -3.10 -3.35
CA ALA A 70 6.63 -3.26 -4.52
C ALA A 70 5.84 -1.98 -4.85
N LEU A 71 5.31 -1.29 -3.83
CA LEU A 71 4.62 -0.01 -4.00
C LEU A 71 5.55 1.02 -4.67
N LEU A 72 6.77 1.17 -4.15
CA LEU A 72 7.75 2.13 -4.67
C LEU A 72 8.27 1.74 -6.06
N GLY A 73 8.56 0.45 -6.27
CA GLY A 73 9.00 -0.08 -7.57
C GLY A 73 7.96 0.08 -8.68
N CYS A 74 6.68 0.21 -8.32
CA CYS A 74 5.61 0.57 -9.25
C CYS A 74 5.53 2.06 -9.56
N GLY A 75 6.49 2.89 -9.13
CA GLY A 75 6.48 4.33 -9.37
C GLY A 75 5.44 5.08 -8.54
N LEU A 76 5.05 4.52 -7.39
CA LEU A 76 4.23 5.21 -6.41
C LEU A 76 5.13 6.04 -5.49
N GLN A 77 4.80 7.32 -5.36
CA GLN A 77 5.45 8.23 -4.41
C GLN A 77 4.53 8.34 -3.20
N LEU A 78 4.95 7.80 -2.05
CA LEU A 78 4.15 7.87 -0.83
C LEU A 78 4.29 9.24 -0.16
N THR A 79 3.28 9.66 0.59
CA THR A 79 3.43 10.81 1.48
C THR A 79 4.46 10.50 2.58
N ARG A 80 5.06 11.54 3.16
CA ARG A 80 6.01 11.38 4.27
C ARG A 80 5.42 10.54 5.41
N ASP A 81 4.18 10.82 5.79
CA ASP A 81 3.49 10.10 6.86
C ASP A 81 3.26 8.63 6.50
N SER A 82 2.94 8.35 5.22
CA SER A 82 2.77 6.97 4.73
C SER A 82 4.08 6.20 4.69
N HIS A 83 5.18 6.86 4.27
CA HIS A 83 6.53 6.29 4.36
C HIS A 83 6.90 5.96 5.80
N HIS A 84 6.65 6.89 6.73
CA HIS A 84 6.93 6.70 8.15
C HIS A 84 6.14 5.51 8.71
N ALA A 85 4.81 5.51 8.53
CA ALA A 85 3.93 4.46 9.01
C ALA A 85 4.30 3.07 8.48
N LEU A 86 4.67 2.95 7.19
CA LEU A 86 5.15 1.68 6.64
C LEU A 86 6.51 1.29 7.22
N SER A 87 7.45 2.22 7.30
CA SER A 87 8.81 1.93 7.80
C SER A 87 8.80 1.47 9.25
N GLU A 88 8.00 2.11 10.12
CA GLU A 88 7.83 1.70 11.51
C GLU A 88 7.26 0.29 11.62
N ARG A 89 6.25 -0.03 10.81
CA ARG A 89 5.63 -1.36 10.80
C ARG A 89 6.57 -2.42 10.25
N CYS A 90 7.37 -2.11 9.23
CA CYS A 90 8.43 -2.98 8.73
C CYS A 90 9.47 -3.26 9.83
N ASN A 91 9.91 -2.22 10.55
CA ASN A 91 10.82 -2.38 11.69
C ASN A 91 10.21 -3.25 12.79
N CYS A 92 8.92 -3.07 13.11
CA CYS A 92 8.22 -3.95 14.05
C CYS A 92 8.14 -5.39 13.53
N SER A 93 7.88 -5.62 12.25
CA SER A 93 7.86 -6.96 11.63
C SER A 93 9.20 -7.67 11.76
N LEU A 94 10.31 -6.95 11.56
CA LEU A 94 11.65 -7.49 11.66
C LEU A 94 12.06 -7.86 13.10
N HIS A 95 11.62 -7.08 14.10
CA HIS A 95 12.10 -7.21 15.48
C HIS A 95 11.09 -7.87 16.44
N MET A 96 9.80 -7.82 16.14
CA MET A 96 8.75 -8.49 16.92
C MET A 96 8.43 -9.82 16.27
N ARG A 97 9.00 -10.90 16.81
CA ARG A 97 8.63 -12.26 16.37
C ARG A 97 7.14 -12.47 16.64
N PRO A 98 6.32 -12.81 15.63
CA PRO A 98 4.94 -13.20 15.88
C PRO A 98 4.93 -14.38 16.86
N ARG A 99 4.00 -14.34 17.80
CA ARG A 99 3.80 -15.44 18.75
C ARG A 99 3.59 -16.72 17.93
N ARG A 100 4.34 -17.79 18.25
CA ARG A 100 4.27 -19.05 17.48
C ARG A 100 2.80 -19.47 17.33
N GLY A 101 2.36 -19.69 16.09
CA GLY A 101 1.01 -20.14 15.75
C GLY A 101 -0.02 -19.05 15.46
N THR A 102 0.32 -17.75 15.50
CA THR A 102 -0.59 -16.68 15.06
C THR A 102 -0.22 -16.18 13.67
N SER A 103 -1.00 -16.54 12.64
CA SER A 103 -0.96 -15.84 11.35
C SER A 103 -1.60 -14.46 11.53
N SER A 104 -0.79 -13.42 11.70
CA SER A 104 -1.28 -12.04 11.74
C SER A 104 -1.36 -11.49 10.33
N TYR A 105 -2.57 -11.26 9.87
CA TYR A 105 -2.85 -10.50 8.64
C TYR A 105 -2.89 -9.01 8.96
N LEU A 106 -2.47 -8.19 8.00
CA LEU A 106 -2.56 -6.74 8.04
C LEU A 106 -3.40 -6.27 6.85
N LEU A 107 -4.27 -5.31 7.09
CA LEU A 107 -5.01 -4.63 6.03
C LEU A 107 -4.35 -3.28 5.72
N ILE A 108 -4.03 -3.02 4.47
CA ILE A 108 -3.57 -1.73 3.98
C ILE A 108 -4.72 -1.11 3.18
N ARG A 109 -5.10 0.12 3.54
CA ARG A 109 -5.91 0.98 2.66
C ARG A 109 -5.00 2.00 2.02
N LEU A 110 -4.75 1.82 0.73
CA LEU A 110 -3.90 2.69 -0.06
C LEU A 110 -4.76 3.58 -0.95
N GLU A 111 -4.70 4.89 -0.72
CA GLU A 111 -5.24 5.90 -1.63
C GLU A 111 -4.14 6.37 -2.58
N VAL A 112 -4.42 6.32 -3.88
CA VAL A 112 -3.50 6.71 -4.95
C VAL A 112 -4.10 7.86 -5.74
N HIS A 113 -3.39 8.99 -5.77
CA HIS A 113 -3.72 10.14 -6.60
C HIS A 113 -2.91 10.14 -7.91
N PHE A 114 -3.60 10.17 -9.02
CA PHE A 114 -3.03 10.31 -10.35
C PHE A 114 -2.80 11.79 -10.63
N ARG A 115 -1.53 12.15 -10.83
CA ARG A 115 -1.12 13.52 -11.15
C ARG A 115 -0.64 13.58 -12.59
N PRO A 116 -0.89 14.70 -13.30
CA PRO A 116 -0.27 14.93 -14.58
C PRO A 116 1.25 14.99 -14.41
N GLU A 117 2.00 14.40 -15.34
CA GLU A 117 3.45 14.53 -15.40
C GLU A 117 3.83 16.01 -15.42
N PRO A 118 4.74 16.47 -14.54
CA PRO A 118 5.21 17.84 -14.61
C PRO A 118 5.90 18.05 -15.96
N ILE A 119 5.43 19.04 -16.73
CA ILE A 119 6.08 19.47 -17.96
C ILE A 119 7.45 20.03 -17.57
N GLN A 120 8.51 19.23 -17.71
CA GLN A 120 9.87 19.74 -17.56
C GLN A 120 10.16 20.63 -18.78
N PRO A 121 10.70 21.85 -18.59
CA PRO A 121 11.26 22.61 -19.70
C PRO A 121 12.28 21.74 -20.41
N LEU A 122 12.21 21.65 -21.74
CA LEU A 122 13.24 21.00 -22.54
C LEU A 122 14.57 21.70 -22.21
N ASP A 123 15.47 21.03 -21.50
CA ASP A 123 16.78 21.57 -21.20
C ASP A 123 17.59 21.63 -22.50
N PRO A 124 17.88 22.83 -23.05
CA PRO A 124 18.60 22.96 -24.31
C PRO A 124 20.07 22.57 -24.18
N THR A 125 20.57 22.26 -22.97
CA THR A 125 21.98 21.91 -22.71
C THR A 125 22.22 20.42 -22.51
N ARG A 126 21.22 19.56 -22.67
CA ARG A 126 21.42 18.11 -22.72
C ARG A 126 21.94 17.71 -24.12
N PRO A 127 23.18 17.21 -24.25
CA PRO A 127 23.77 16.86 -25.55
C PRO A 127 23.04 15.70 -26.25
#